data_AF-A0A3M2AMJ7-F1
#
_entry.id   AF-A0A3M2AMJ7-F1
#
_cell.length_a   1.000
_cell.length_b   1.000
_cell.length_c   1.000
_cell.angle_alpha   90.00
_cell.angle_beta   90.00
_cell.angle_gamma   90.00
#
_symmetry.space_group_name_H-M   'P 1'
#
loop_
_entity.id
_entity.type
_entity.pdbx_description
1 polymer ?
#
loop_
_entity_poly.entity_id
_entity_poly.type
_entity_poly.pdbx_seq_one_letter_code
_entity_poly.pdbx_strand_id
1 'polypeptide(L)'
;MLSEYGGTGFPTLMFLDAEGHKLFRPEGRDVGSFEKARDRSQEFLELVAKAEQGDAKAKVAAFRQQLELGWFGAAEARERLAGLGKISRKDRQAIERLLVATEVRELAKEAGRDLAKRREAGKRLAEMWRNGQVPEDKRLLVSYWGLIADHAEAIGDKKLMKKVLKEADKTVKSDYRGRQLVKELEQRYKNMR
;
A
#
# COMPACT_ATOMS: atom_id res chain seq x y z
N MET A 1 12.97 -8.93 -10.28
CA MET A 1 13.34 -9.53 -8.98
C MET A 1 13.39 -8.53 -7.81
N LEU A 2 14.48 -7.79 -7.55
CA LEU A 2 14.59 -6.95 -6.32
C LEU A 2 13.47 -5.90 -6.12
N SER A 3 13.03 -5.24 -7.20
CA SER A 3 11.93 -4.27 -7.17
C SER A 3 10.55 -4.91 -6.93
N GLU A 4 10.35 -6.16 -7.38
CA GLU A 4 9.10 -6.91 -7.18
C GLU A 4 8.90 -7.29 -5.72
N TYR A 5 10.00 -7.54 -5.00
CA TYR A 5 10.02 -7.81 -3.57
C TYR A 5 10.10 -6.53 -2.71
N GLY A 6 10.08 -5.34 -3.31
CA GLY A 6 10.11 -4.06 -2.59
C GLY A 6 11.49 -3.71 -2.00
N GLY A 7 12.57 -4.27 -2.54
CA GLY A 7 13.94 -3.88 -2.22
C GLY A 7 14.22 -2.44 -2.67
N THR A 8 14.70 -1.58 -1.76
CA THR A 8 14.92 -0.15 -2.02
C THR A 8 16.37 0.29 -1.81
N GLY A 9 17.30 -0.65 -1.62
CA GLY A 9 18.71 -0.34 -1.43
C GLY A 9 19.57 -1.59 -1.17
N PHE A 10 20.89 -1.44 -1.23
CA PHE A 10 21.83 -2.53 -1.01
C PHE A 10 22.51 -2.43 0.38
N PRO A 11 22.65 -3.54 1.13
CA PRO A 11 21.97 -4.82 0.92
C PRO A 11 20.46 -4.73 1.24
N THR A 12 19.67 -5.60 0.60
CA THR A 12 18.27 -5.89 0.98
C THR A 12 18.23 -7.30 1.53
N LEU A 13 17.72 -7.45 2.76
CA LEU A 13 17.46 -8.74 3.39
C LEU A 13 15.94 -8.97 3.41
N MET A 14 15.51 -10.21 3.15
CA MET A 14 14.10 -10.61 3.12
C MET A 14 14.03 -12.10 3.42
N PHE A 15 13.08 -12.50 4.27
CA PHE A 15 12.70 -13.90 4.46
C PHE A 15 11.58 -14.23 3.49
N LEU A 16 11.72 -15.35 2.78
CA LEU A 16 10.72 -15.89 1.87
C LEU A 16 10.32 -17.30 2.31
N ASP A 17 9.09 -17.72 2.00
CA ASP A 17 8.70 -19.13 2.08
C ASP A 17 9.22 -19.92 0.87
N ALA A 18 8.89 -21.21 0.79
CA ALA A 18 9.34 -22.09 -0.29
C ALA A 18 8.73 -21.71 -1.65
N GLU A 19 7.56 -21.08 -1.62
CA GLU A 19 6.80 -20.60 -2.78
C GLU A 19 7.26 -19.21 -3.25
N GLY A 20 8.13 -18.55 -2.48
CA GLY A 20 8.66 -17.22 -2.77
C GLY A 20 7.78 -16.08 -2.26
N HIS A 21 6.79 -16.30 -1.41
CA HIS A 21 6.08 -15.21 -0.74
C HIS A 21 6.91 -14.58 0.37
N LYS A 22 6.69 -13.28 0.59
CA LYS A 22 7.39 -12.50 1.61
C LYS A 22 6.93 -12.89 3.01
N LEU A 23 7.82 -13.37 3.86
CA LEU A 23 7.53 -13.59 5.28
C LEU A 23 7.79 -12.32 6.08
N PHE A 24 9.04 -11.85 6.13
CA PHE A 24 9.39 -10.61 6.81
C PHE A 24 10.64 -9.95 6.21
N ARG A 25 10.69 -8.63 6.36
CA ARG A 25 11.89 -7.83 6.12
C ARG A 25 12.47 -7.39 7.47
N PRO A 26 13.76 -7.64 7.75
CA PRO A 26 14.44 -7.05 8.90
C PRO A 26 14.33 -5.52 8.90
N GLU A 27 14.05 -4.94 10.06
CA GLU A 27 13.95 -3.47 10.23
C GLU A 27 15.33 -2.80 10.08
N GLY A 28 16.38 -3.50 10.51
CA GLY A 28 17.78 -3.10 10.40
C GLY A 28 18.64 -4.05 9.56
N ARG A 29 19.94 -3.78 9.53
CA ARG A 29 20.97 -4.57 8.82
C ARG A 29 21.92 -5.31 9.74
N ASP A 30 21.62 -5.30 11.03
CA ASP A 30 22.36 -5.99 12.08
C ASP A 30 21.80 -7.39 12.35
N VAL A 31 22.60 -8.23 13.02
CA VAL A 31 22.24 -9.62 13.35
C VAL A 31 20.98 -9.69 14.21
N GLY A 32 20.82 -8.79 15.18
CA GLY A 32 19.64 -8.79 16.06
C GLY A 32 18.35 -8.48 15.30
N SER A 33 18.38 -7.54 14.35
CA SER A 33 17.26 -7.28 13.44
C SER A 33 16.94 -8.48 12.56
N PHE A 34 17.96 -9.24 12.13
CA PHE A 34 17.78 -10.45 11.34
C PHE A 34 17.15 -11.59 12.14
N GLU A 35 17.64 -11.84 13.36
CA GLU A 35 17.08 -12.85 14.27
C GLU A 35 15.62 -12.56 14.63
N LYS A 36 15.29 -11.31 14.95
CA LYS A 36 13.89 -10.90 15.19
C LYS A 36 12.99 -11.14 13.97
N ALA A 37 13.50 -10.90 12.76
CA ALA A 37 12.75 -11.16 11.54
C ALA A 37 12.59 -12.67 11.27
N ARG A 38 13.59 -13.49 11.60
CA ARG A 38 13.48 -14.95 11.57
C ARG A 38 12.38 -15.43 12.52
N ASP A 39 12.40 -14.97 13.76
CA ASP A 39 11.46 -15.42 14.79
C ASP A 39 10.02 -15.01 14.41
N ARG A 40 9.82 -13.77 13.95
CA ARG A 40 8.53 -13.32 13.40
C ARG A 40 8.08 -14.14 12.18
N SER A 41 9.02 -14.56 11.33
CA SER A 41 8.71 -15.42 10.18
C SER A 41 8.21 -16.80 10.63
N GLN A 42 8.81 -17.38 11.67
CA GLN A 42 8.36 -18.65 12.25
C GLN A 42 6.97 -18.51 12.88
N GLU A 43 6.76 -17.47 13.69
CA GLU A 43 5.45 -17.18 14.31
C GLU A 43 4.34 -17.05 13.25
N PHE A 44 4.66 -16.40 12.12
CA PHE A 44 3.71 -16.26 11.02
C PHE A 44 3.42 -17.59 10.30
N LEU A 45 4.43 -18.41 10.06
CA LEU A 45 4.23 -19.74 9.46
C LEU A 45 3.38 -20.63 10.37
N GLU A 46 3.59 -20.59 11.69
CA GLU A 46 2.73 -21.29 12.66
C GLU A 46 1.29 -20.76 12.64
N LEU A 47 1.10 -19.45 12.47
CA LEU A 47 -0.22 -18.84 12.33
C LEU A 47 -0.94 -19.32 11.06
N VAL A 48 -0.22 -19.40 9.95
CA VAL A 48 -0.73 -19.95 8.68
C VAL A 48 -1.11 -21.42 8.86
N ALA A 49 -0.27 -22.23 9.48
CA ALA A 49 -0.57 -23.65 9.74
C ALA A 49 -1.83 -23.82 10.60
N LYS A 50 -2.02 -23.01 11.65
CA LYS A 50 -3.27 -23.00 12.46
C LYS A 50 -4.48 -22.60 11.62
N ALA A 51 -4.33 -21.63 10.72
CA ALA A 51 -5.40 -21.21 9.83
C ALA A 51 -5.83 -22.35 8.88
N GLU A 52 -4.87 -23.09 8.32
CA GLU A 52 -5.11 -24.25 7.45
C GLU A 52 -5.79 -25.40 8.20
N GLN A 53 -5.44 -25.61 9.47
CA GLN A 53 -6.11 -26.57 10.35
C GLN A 53 -7.53 -26.16 10.75
N GLY A 54 -8.00 -24.97 10.35
CA GLY A 54 -9.38 -24.55 10.52
C GLY A 54 -9.62 -23.55 11.65
N ASP A 55 -8.59 -23.10 12.38
CA ASP A 55 -8.76 -22.10 13.44
C ASP A 55 -9.26 -20.76 12.84
N ALA A 56 -10.47 -20.37 13.21
CA ALA A 56 -11.13 -19.18 12.68
C ALA A 56 -10.39 -17.87 13.04
N LYS A 57 -9.80 -17.77 14.24
CA LYS A 57 -9.04 -16.59 14.64
C LYS A 57 -7.72 -16.53 13.87
N ALA A 58 -7.06 -17.68 13.73
CA ALA A 58 -5.83 -17.79 12.96
C ALA A 58 -6.07 -17.44 11.48
N LYS A 59 -7.17 -17.88 10.87
CA LYS A 59 -7.54 -17.53 9.48
C LYS A 59 -7.61 -16.02 9.25
N VAL A 60 -8.30 -15.31 10.14
CA VAL A 60 -8.44 -13.84 10.02
C VAL A 60 -7.09 -13.15 10.23
N ALA A 61 -6.31 -13.58 11.22
CA ALA A 61 -5.01 -12.99 11.52
C ALA A 61 -3.99 -13.25 10.41
N ALA A 62 -3.90 -14.49 9.92
CA ALA A 62 -3.04 -14.87 8.81
C ALA A 62 -3.40 -14.06 7.55
N PHE A 63 -4.68 -13.98 7.20
CA PHE A 63 -5.13 -13.21 6.04
C PHE A 63 -4.74 -11.73 6.11
N ARG A 64 -4.88 -11.10 7.28
CA ARG A 64 -4.45 -9.71 7.49
C ARG A 64 -2.95 -9.55 7.28
N GLN A 65 -2.15 -10.46 7.81
CA GLN A 65 -0.71 -10.40 7.69
C GLN A 65 -0.23 -10.68 6.25
N GLN A 66 -0.88 -11.61 5.54
CA GLN A 66 -0.65 -11.85 4.11
C GLN A 66 -0.95 -10.60 3.27
N LEU A 67 -2.01 -9.85 3.59
CA LEU A 67 -2.32 -8.56 2.97
C LEU A 67 -1.23 -7.52 3.20
N GLU A 68 -0.77 -7.36 4.44
CA GLU A 68 0.31 -6.43 4.79
C GLU A 68 1.60 -6.75 4.02
N LEU A 69 1.94 -8.04 3.95
CA LEU A 69 3.10 -8.56 3.22
C LEU A 69 2.92 -8.53 1.70
N GLY A 70 1.69 -8.32 1.22
CA GLY A 70 1.34 -8.24 -0.20
C GLY A 70 1.54 -9.57 -0.91
N TRP A 71 0.99 -10.65 -0.34
CA TRP A 71 0.99 -11.99 -0.92
C TRP A 71 0.09 -12.11 -2.15
N PHE A 72 -0.99 -11.34 -2.17
CA PHE A 72 -1.98 -11.37 -3.23
C PHE A 72 -2.49 -9.96 -3.54
N GLY A 73 -3.08 -9.82 -4.72
CA GLY A 73 -3.63 -8.56 -5.22
C GLY A 73 -4.99 -8.21 -4.66
N ALA A 74 -5.51 -7.00 -4.94
CA ALA A 74 -6.77 -6.52 -4.38
C ALA A 74 -7.98 -7.38 -4.81
N ALA A 75 -7.98 -7.89 -6.05
CA ALA A 75 -9.04 -8.76 -6.56
C ALA A 75 -9.08 -10.10 -5.80
N GLU A 76 -7.96 -10.82 -5.77
CA GLU A 76 -7.83 -12.09 -5.04
C GLU A 76 -8.09 -11.89 -3.53
N ALA A 77 -7.63 -10.79 -2.95
CA ALA A 77 -7.91 -10.46 -1.55
C ALA A 77 -9.41 -10.35 -1.26
N ARG A 78 -10.18 -9.71 -2.15
CA ARG A 78 -11.64 -9.57 -1.98
C ARG A 78 -12.34 -10.91 -2.04
N GLU A 79 -11.92 -11.80 -2.93
CA GLU A 79 -12.44 -13.17 -3.03
C GLU A 79 -12.14 -13.97 -1.76
N ARG A 80 -10.88 -13.94 -1.30
CA ARG A 80 -10.47 -14.60 -0.05
C ARG A 80 -11.22 -14.06 1.17
N LEU A 81 -11.44 -12.75 1.25
CA LEU A 81 -12.23 -12.13 2.32
C LEU A 81 -13.67 -12.66 2.36
N ALA A 82 -14.31 -12.84 1.20
CA ALA A 82 -15.65 -13.43 1.14
C ALA A 82 -15.67 -14.88 1.66
N GLY A 83 -14.58 -15.62 1.45
CA GLY A 83 -14.39 -16.99 1.94
C GLY A 83 -14.07 -17.11 3.44
N LEU A 84 -13.72 -16.02 4.14
CA LEU A 84 -13.41 -16.06 5.58
C LEU A 84 -14.64 -16.27 6.48
N GLY A 85 -15.85 -16.12 5.94
CA GLY A 85 -17.09 -16.24 6.70
C GLY A 85 -17.29 -15.08 7.68
N LYS A 86 -17.83 -15.37 8.87
CA LYS A 86 -18.20 -14.35 9.87
C LYS A 86 -16.97 -13.84 10.61
N ILE A 87 -16.55 -12.61 10.33
CA ILE A 87 -15.48 -11.90 11.04
C ILE A 87 -16.03 -10.78 11.92
N SER A 88 -15.24 -10.34 12.90
CA SER A 88 -15.63 -9.22 13.76
C SER A 88 -15.69 -7.91 12.97
N ARG A 89 -16.50 -6.95 13.42
CA ARG A 89 -16.56 -5.61 12.79
C ARG A 89 -15.18 -4.92 12.81
N LYS A 90 -14.42 -5.10 13.89
CA LYS A 90 -13.08 -4.53 14.04
C LYS A 90 -12.11 -5.12 13.02
N ASP A 91 -12.12 -6.44 12.85
CA ASP A 91 -11.26 -7.10 11.86
C ASP A 91 -11.65 -6.74 10.44
N ARG A 92 -12.96 -6.65 10.17
CA ARG A 92 -13.45 -6.21 8.86
C ARG A 92 -12.94 -4.83 8.49
N GLN A 93 -13.05 -3.87 9.41
CA GLN A 93 -12.54 -2.52 9.18
C GLN A 93 -11.01 -2.49 8.98
N ALA A 94 -10.27 -3.28 9.75
CA ALA A 94 -8.81 -3.39 9.58
C ALA A 94 -8.44 -3.98 8.21
N ILE A 95 -9.14 -5.03 7.78
CA ILE A 95 -8.95 -5.65 6.46
C ILE A 95 -9.32 -4.69 5.35
N GLU A 96 -10.44 -3.97 5.45
CA GLU A 96 -10.86 -2.99 4.44
C GLU A 96 -9.82 -1.89 4.24
N ARG A 97 -9.18 -1.41 5.32
CA ARG A 97 -8.06 -0.46 5.24
C ARG A 97 -6.86 -1.05 4.50
N LEU A 98 -6.53 -2.31 4.79
CA LEU A 98 -5.46 -3.02 4.11
C LEU A 98 -5.77 -3.25 2.62
N LEU A 99 -7.02 -3.55 2.27
CA LEU A 99 -7.47 -3.68 0.89
C LEU A 99 -7.28 -2.38 0.11
N VAL A 100 -7.64 -1.23 0.71
CA VAL A 100 -7.38 0.08 0.10
C VAL A 100 -5.88 0.28 -0.12
N ALA A 101 -5.04 -0.05 0.86
CA ALA A 101 -3.59 0.05 0.71
C ALA A 101 -3.05 -0.87 -0.41
N THR A 102 -3.57 -2.09 -0.53
CA THR A 102 -3.22 -3.04 -1.60
C THR A 102 -3.59 -2.49 -2.97
N GLU A 103 -4.83 -2.02 -3.15
CA GLU A 103 -5.30 -1.47 -4.43
C GLU A 103 -4.50 -0.23 -4.85
N VAL A 104 -4.18 0.67 -3.91
CA VAL A 104 -3.31 1.82 -4.19
C VAL A 104 -1.91 1.38 -4.60
N ARG A 105 -1.34 0.37 -3.94
CA ARG A 105 0.00 -0.15 -4.26
C ARG A 105 0.04 -0.77 -5.66
N GLU A 106 -0.99 -1.52 -6.03
CA GLU A 106 -1.12 -2.10 -7.37
C GLU A 106 -1.24 -1.02 -8.44
N LEU A 107 -2.16 -0.07 -8.28
CA LEU A 107 -2.31 1.04 -9.22
C LEU A 107 -1.02 1.84 -9.39
N ALA A 108 -0.29 2.10 -8.30
CA ALA A 108 1.00 2.78 -8.35
C ALA A 108 2.08 1.95 -9.06
N LYS A 109 2.13 0.64 -8.81
CA LYS A 109 3.07 -0.29 -9.44
C LYS A 109 2.81 -0.40 -10.95
N GLU A 110 1.55 -0.59 -11.35
CA GLU A 110 1.12 -0.71 -12.74
C GLU A 110 1.35 0.58 -13.54
N ALA A 111 1.10 1.74 -12.91
CA ALA A 111 1.35 3.04 -13.52
C ALA A 111 2.84 3.27 -13.78
N GLY A 112 3.69 2.95 -12.79
CA GLY A 112 5.13 3.14 -12.88
C GLY A 112 5.50 4.56 -13.31
N ARG A 113 6.28 4.66 -14.40
CA ARG A 113 6.72 5.94 -15.01
C ARG A 113 5.93 6.33 -16.26
N ASP A 114 4.98 5.50 -16.70
CA ASP A 114 4.22 5.76 -17.92
C ASP A 114 3.15 6.83 -17.65
N LEU A 115 3.20 7.95 -18.37
CA LEU A 115 2.32 9.09 -18.11
C LEU A 115 0.84 8.78 -18.37
N ALA A 116 0.52 7.96 -19.39
CA ALA A 116 -0.85 7.60 -19.69
C ALA A 116 -1.43 6.69 -18.59
N LYS A 117 -0.66 5.68 -18.17
CA LYS A 117 -1.07 4.79 -17.07
C LYS A 117 -1.17 5.53 -15.74
N ARG A 118 -0.27 6.49 -15.48
CA ARG A 118 -0.35 7.36 -14.28
C ARG A 118 -1.62 8.19 -14.25
N ARG A 119 -2.04 8.76 -15.38
CA ARG A 119 -3.31 9.51 -15.47
C ARG A 119 -4.52 8.61 -15.19
N GLU A 120 -4.52 7.40 -15.73
CA GLU A 120 -5.63 6.47 -15.49
C GLU A 120 -5.67 5.95 -14.05
N ALA A 121 -4.51 5.62 -13.47
CA ALA A 121 -4.39 5.34 -12.05
C ALA A 121 -4.88 6.53 -11.21
N GLY A 122 -4.47 7.75 -11.55
CA GLY A 122 -4.90 8.98 -10.90
C GLY A 122 -6.41 9.19 -10.93
N LYS A 123 -7.07 8.88 -12.05
CA LYS A 123 -8.53 8.91 -12.18
C LYS A 123 -9.19 7.95 -11.20
N ARG A 124 -8.76 6.69 -11.19
CA ARG A 124 -9.28 5.67 -10.26
C ARG A 124 -9.06 6.05 -8.80
N LEU A 125 -7.88 6.57 -8.46
CA LEU A 125 -7.56 7.04 -7.12
C LEU A 125 -8.41 8.25 -6.71
N ALA A 126 -8.75 9.15 -7.65
CA ALA A 126 -9.64 10.27 -7.39
C ALA A 126 -11.09 9.81 -7.08
N GLU A 127 -11.54 8.72 -7.70
CA GLU A 127 -12.82 8.09 -7.40
C GLU A 127 -12.81 7.41 -6.04
N MET A 128 -11.74 6.65 -5.73
CA MET A 128 -11.52 6.07 -4.40
C MET A 128 -11.56 7.15 -3.31
N TRP A 129 -10.88 8.28 -3.53
CA TRP A 129 -10.88 9.40 -2.58
C TRP A 129 -12.29 9.96 -2.35
N ARG A 130 -13.08 10.15 -3.43
CA ARG A 130 -14.48 10.59 -3.32
C ARG A 130 -15.33 9.62 -2.49
N ASN A 131 -15.00 8.34 -2.52
CA ASN A 131 -15.64 7.29 -1.74
C ASN A 131 -15.03 7.13 -0.32
N GLY A 132 -14.14 8.02 0.11
CA GLY A 132 -13.50 7.98 1.42
C GLY A 132 -12.40 6.92 1.56
N GLN A 133 -11.96 6.32 0.46
CA GLN A 133 -10.93 5.28 0.44
C GLN A 133 -9.54 5.89 0.27
N VAL A 134 -8.95 6.30 1.40
CA VAL A 134 -7.59 6.86 1.47
C VAL A 134 -6.70 5.89 2.25
N PRO A 135 -5.50 5.53 1.76
CA PRO A 135 -4.61 4.61 2.47
C PRO A 135 -4.06 5.27 3.74
N GLU A 136 -3.90 4.51 4.82
CA GLU A 136 -3.30 4.99 6.07
C GLU A 136 -1.77 4.97 6.03
N ASP A 137 -1.18 4.14 5.16
CA ASP A 137 0.26 4.06 4.98
C ASP A 137 0.81 5.35 4.34
N LYS A 138 1.55 6.12 5.16
CA LYS A 138 2.21 7.36 4.74
C LYS A 138 3.10 7.20 3.51
N ARG A 139 3.71 6.02 3.30
CA ARG A 139 4.57 5.75 2.14
C ARG A 139 3.76 5.69 0.84
N LEU A 140 2.54 5.14 0.89
CA LEU A 140 1.63 5.10 -0.26
C LEU A 140 1.01 6.47 -0.54
N LEU A 141 0.82 7.25 0.51
CA LEU A 141 0.13 8.54 0.50
C LEU A 141 0.81 9.56 -0.45
N VAL A 142 2.14 9.52 -0.58
CA VAL A 142 2.90 10.32 -1.57
C VAL A 142 2.51 9.93 -3.00
N SER A 143 2.52 8.64 -3.33
CA SER A 143 2.12 8.16 -4.66
C SER A 143 0.64 8.42 -4.93
N TYR A 144 -0.20 8.24 -3.92
CA TYR A 144 -1.65 8.46 -3.99
C TYR A 144 -1.97 9.89 -4.44
N TRP A 145 -1.47 10.89 -3.72
CA TRP A 145 -1.73 12.29 -4.07
C TRP A 145 -1.06 12.70 -5.37
N GLY A 146 0.17 12.25 -5.63
CA GLY A 146 0.88 12.55 -6.88
C GLY A 146 0.15 12.06 -8.12
N LEU A 147 -0.40 10.84 -8.08
CA LEU A 147 -1.16 10.28 -9.21
C LEU A 147 -2.48 11.02 -9.43
N ILE A 148 -3.22 11.37 -8.37
CA ILE A 148 -4.45 12.17 -8.50
C ILE A 148 -4.13 13.55 -9.10
N ALA A 149 -3.01 14.16 -8.70
CA ALA A 149 -2.54 15.41 -9.29
C ALA A 149 -2.23 15.27 -10.80
N ASP A 150 -1.59 14.18 -11.22
CA ASP A 150 -1.33 13.90 -12.65
C ASP A 150 -2.63 13.81 -13.45
N HIS A 151 -3.68 13.22 -12.89
CA HIS A 151 -4.99 13.21 -13.50
C HIS A 151 -5.61 14.62 -13.56
N ALA A 152 -5.61 15.35 -12.44
CA ALA A 152 -6.18 16.69 -12.35
C ALA A 152 -5.53 17.66 -13.35
N GLU A 153 -4.21 17.61 -13.50
CA GLU A 153 -3.47 18.42 -14.47
C GLU A 153 -3.82 18.03 -15.90
N ALA A 154 -3.91 16.74 -16.21
CA ALA A 154 -4.21 16.25 -17.56
C ALA A 154 -5.58 16.71 -18.06
N ILE A 155 -6.56 16.86 -17.17
CA ILE A 155 -7.91 17.35 -17.53
C ILE A 155 -8.11 18.84 -17.27
N GLY A 156 -7.08 19.56 -16.82
CA GLY A 156 -7.18 20.98 -16.46
C GLY A 156 -8.04 21.29 -15.24
N ASP A 157 -8.33 20.31 -14.37
CA ASP A 157 -9.18 20.52 -13.19
C ASP A 157 -8.38 21.16 -12.05
N LYS A 158 -8.28 22.49 -12.13
CA LYS A 158 -7.61 23.32 -11.11
C LYS A 158 -8.28 23.22 -9.74
N LYS A 159 -9.59 22.94 -9.66
CA LYS A 159 -10.28 22.77 -8.38
C LYS A 159 -9.87 21.47 -7.71
N LEU A 160 -9.78 20.37 -8.47
CA LEU A 160 -9.27 19.10 -7.96
C LEU A 160 -7.81 19.24 -7.53
N MET A 161 -6.95 19.83 -8.35
CA MET A 161 -5.54 20.06 -8.00
C MET A 161 -5.40 20.83 -6.67
N LYS A 162 -6.19 21.90 -6.47
CA LYS A 162 -6.18 22.67 -5.22
C LYS A 162 -6.54 21.80 -4.01
N LYS A 163 -7.53 20.92 -4.15
CA LYS A 163 -7.93 20.01 -3.05
C LYS A 163 -6.85 18.97 -2.77
N VAL A 164 -6.25 18.38 -3.81
CA VAL A 164 -5.13 17.43 -3.68
C VAL A 164 -3.96 18.07 -2.94
N LEU A 165 -3.56 19.28 -3.35
CA LEU A 165 -2.49 20.02 -2.70
C LEU A 165 -2.77 20.22 -1.20
N LYS A 166 -3.99 20.62 -0.84
CA LYS A 166 -4.39 20.82 0.56
C LYS A 166 -4.30 19.52 1.38
N GLU A 167 -4.77 18.41 0.84
CA GLU A 167 -4.70 17.12 1.55
C GLU A 167 -3.27 16.57 1.60
N ALA A 168 -2.47 16.73 0.56
CA ALA A 168 -1.06 16.36 0.55
C ALA A 168 -0.28 17.16 1.62
N ASP A 169 -0.53 18.47 1.71
CA ASP A 169 0.07 19.34 2.74
C ASP A 169 -0.24 18.85 4.15
N LYS A 170 -1.50 18.46 4.40
CA LYS A 170 -1.95 17.94 5.68
C LYS A 170 -1.37 16.57 6.03
N THR A 171 -1.28 15.67 5.05
CA THR A 171 -1.06 14.23 5.31
C THR A 171 0.39 13.78 5.17
N VAL A 172 1.18 14.41 4.29
CA VAL A 172 2.54 13.96 4.00
C VAL A 172 3.64 15.00 4.24
N LYS A 173 3.34 16.30 4.38
CA LYS A 173 4.39 17.35 4.52
C LYS A 173 5.38 17.16 5.66
N SER A 174 5.05 16.38 6.69
CA SER A 174 5.97 16.12 7.80
C SER A 174 7.25 15.38 7.37
N ASP A 175 7.21 14.56 6.32
CA ASP A 175 8.36 13.79 5.85
C ASP A 175 9.08 14.47 4.66
N TYR A 176 10.33 14.09 4.40
CA TYR A 176 11.12 14.74 3.35
C TYR A 176 10.48 14.56 1.96
N ARG A 177 10.01 13.36 1.64
CA ARG A 177 9.41 13.05 0.33
C ARG A 177 8.09 13.80 0.12
N GLY A 178 7.25 13.87 1.13
CA GLY A 178 6.01 14.64 1.12
C GLY A 178 6.26 16.14 1.00
N ARG A 179 7.31 16.70 1.62
CA ARG A 179 7.68 18.11 1.37
C ARG A 179 8.05 18.36 -0.09
N GLN A 180 8.80 17.45 -0.71
CA GLN A 180 9.15 17.60 -2.13
C GLN A 180 7.90 17.52 -3.01
N LEU A 181 7.02 16.55 -2.76
CA LEU A 181 5.75 16.45 -3.47
C LEU A 181 4.92 17.73 -3.32
N VAL A 182 4.71 18.24 -2.11
CA VAL A 182 3.90 19.45 -1.89
C VAL A 182 4.46 20.64 -2.65
N LYS A 183 5.78 20.86 -2.63
CA LYS A 183 6.42 21.93 -3.42
C LYS A 183 6.19 21.76 -4.93
N GLU A 184 6.30 20.54 -5.43
CA GLU A 184 6.02 20.24 -6.84
C GLU A 184 4.57 20.55 -7.20
N LEU A 185 3.62 20.12 -6.37
CA LEU A 185 2.19 20.36 -6.58
C LEU A 185 1.83 21.85 -6.51
N GLU A 186 2.46 22.63 -5.63
CA GLU A 186 2.30 24.09 -5.59
C GLU A 186 2.73 24.73 -6.91
N GLN A 187 3.86 24.30 -7.47
CA GLN A 187 4.36 24.83 -8.73
C GLN A 187 3.45 24.45 -9.90
N ARG A 188 3.00 23.19 -9.96
CA ARG A 188 2.05 22.70 -10.96
C ARG A 188 0.75 23.48 -10.92
N TYR A 189 0.17 23.67 -9.73
CA TYR A 189 -1.06 24.45 -9.55
C TYR A 189 -0.94 25.90 -10.04
N LYS A 190 0.21 26.56 -9.81
CA LYS A 190 0.48 27.92 -10.33
C LYS A 190 0.55 27.96 -11.85
N ASN A 191 1.07 26.91 -12.47
CA ASN A 191 1.27 26.82 -13.92
C ASN A 191 0.02 26.36 -14.68
N MET A 192 -0.96 25.76 -14.00
CA MET A 192 -2.25 25.42 -14.59
C MET A 192 -2.99 26.70 -14.99
N ARG A 193 -3.29 26.85 -16.27
CA ARG A 193 -4.10 27.95 -16.81
C ARG A 193 -5.54 27.80 -16.37
#